data_AF-A0A1M4VWS6-F1
#
_entry.id   AF-A0A1M4VWS6-F1
#
_cell.length_a   1.000
_cell.length_b   1.000
_cell.length_c   1.000
_cell.angle_alpha   90.00
_cell.angle_beta   90.00
_cell.angle_gamma   90.00
#
_symmetry.space_group_name_H-M   'P 1'
#
loop_
_entity.id
_entity.type
_entity.pdbx_description
1 polymer ?
#
loop_
_entity_poly.entity_id
_entity_poly.type
_entity_poly.pdbx_seq_one_letter_code
_entity_poly.pdbx_strand_id
1 'polypeptide(L)'
;MNSNLKRDQIPPVQAENWVLNMGEEEKLTFNLMVPPIVLQKETYKILTGENENRIRVYLGLEPEKEGSKFVLCAYAVSAFLMGSGEVFRDYENPVFKLQKENQNKSVETKTVIDNIKRYQKWRSGELDEQNEWARFRKFIYPKAYLLSKYELHEIFTMQNKEEAQISFGISKTMNAMVYPTVEEERAANQQTMVFDFSAPCPPICDESSIYSSEKNVSD
;
A
#
# COMPACT_ATOMS: atom_id res chain seq x y z
N MET A 1 19.05 21.91 -11.87
CA MET A 1 19.90 21.40 -10.77
C MET A 1 19.64 19.90 -10.66
N ASN A 2 20.57 19.06 -11.14
CA ASN A 2 20.46 17.60 -10.96
C ASN A 2 20.95 17.25 -9.56
N SER A 3 20.05 17.24 -8.58
CA SER A 3 20.30 16.46 -7.36
C SER A 3 20.13 14.99 -7.76
N ASN A 4 21.22 14.22 -7.79
CA ASN A 4 21.13 12.78 -7.93
C ASN A 4 20.22 12.26 -6.80
N LEU A 5 19.04 11.77 -7.14
CA LEU A 5 18.11 11.18 -6.19
C LEU A 5 18.77 9.95 -5.54
N LYS A 6 18.52 9.75 -4.25
CA LYS A 6 18.92 8.49 -3.59
C LYS A 6 18.07 7.34 -4.15
N ARG A 7 18.59 6.12 -4.02
CA ARG A 7 17.85 4.90 -4.39
C ARG A 7 16.47 4.91 -3.71
N ASP A 8 15.43 4.64 -4.50
CA ASP A 8 14.01 4.60 -4.09
C ASP A 8 13.43 5.96 -3.63
N GLN A 9 14.16 7.07 -3.76
CA GLN A 9 13.65 8.40 -3.43
C GLN A 9 12.66 8.90 -4.50
N ILE A 10 11.44 9.20 -4.08
CA ILE A 10 10.43 9.82 -4.95
C ILE A 10 10.81 11.28 -5.24
N PRO A 11 10.82 11.72 -6.51
CA PRO A 11 11.01 13.12 -6.89
C PRO A 11 10.04 14.05 -6.14
N PRO A 12 10.46 15.24 -5.69
CA PRO A 12 9.61 16.14 -4.88
C PRO A 12 8.25 16.47 -5.51
N VAL A 13 8.22 16.76 -6.82
CA VAL A 13 6.96 17.06 -7.55
C VAL A 13 6.03 15.85 -7.57
N GLN A 14 6.57 14.65 -7.74
CA GLN A 14 5.79 13.42 -7.70
C GLN A 14 5.25 13.16 -6.28
N ALA A 15 6.05 13.42 -5.24
CA ALA A 15 5.62 13.28 -3.85
C ALA A 15 4.49 14.27 -3.50
N GLU A 16 4.57 15.52 -3.97
CA GLU A 16 3.50 16.52 -3.79
C GLU A 16 2.20 16.08 -4.48
N ASN A 17 2.28 15.63 -5.73
CA ASN A 17 1.13 15.08 -6.45
C ASN A 17 0.53 13.87 -5.74
N TRP A 18 1.37 13.02 -5.13
CA TRP A 18 0.89 11.89 -4.33
C TRP A 18 0.16 12.33 -3.07
N VAL A 19 0.66 13.33 -2.35
CA VAL A 19 -0.01 13.88 -1.17
C VAL A 19 -1.38 14.46 -1.55
N LEU A 20 -1.46 15.20 -2.65
CA LEU A 20 -2.74 15.74 -3.15
C LEU A 20 -3.70 14.61 -3.55
N ASN A 21 -3.22 13.62 -4.28
CA ASN A 21 -4.02 12.45 -4.67
C ASN A 21 -4.51 11.66 -3.44
N MET A 22 -3.66 11.44 -2.45
CA MET A 22 -4.04 10.78 -1.19
C MET A 22 -5.11 11.58 -0.46
N GLY A 23 -5.00 12.91 -0.41
CA GLY A 23 -6.02 13.77 0.20
C GLY A 23 -7.38 13.73 -0.50
N GLU A 24 -7.40 13.69 -1.84
CA GLU A 24 -8.64 13.50 -2.60
C GLU A 24 -9.19 12.08 -2.43
N GLU A 25 -8.33 11.07 -2.42
CA GLU A 25 -8.72 9.68 -2.20
C GLU A 25 -9.23 9.43 -0.78
N GLU A 26 -8.71 10.11 0.24
CA GLU A 26 -9.25 10.09 1.60
C GLU A 26 -10.70 10.58 1.66
N LYS A 27 -11.08 11.56 0.82
CA LYS A 27 -12.50 11.98 0.71
C LYS A 27 -13.37 10.89 0.10
N LEU A 28 -12.80 10.10 -0.80
CA LEU A 28 -13.46 8.96 -1.45
C LEU A 28 -13.33 7.66 -0.64
N THR A 29 -12.47 7.61 0.38
CA THR A 29 -12.32 6.43 1.24
C THR A 29 -13.66 6.15 1.89
N PHE A 30 -14.20 5.00 1.53
CA PHE A 30 -15.61 4.64 1.57
C PHE A 30 -16.20 4.45 2.98
N ASN A 31 -15.86 5.28 3.98
CA ASN A 31 -16.06 5.16 5.44
C ASN A 31 -14.83 4.70 6.26
N LEU A 32 -13.61 4.95 5.78
CA LEU A 32 -12.39 4.63 6.52
C LEU A 32 -11.80 5.87 7.20
N MET A 33 -11.28 5.69 8.42
CA MET A 33 -10.44 6.66 9.10
C MET A 33 -9.02 6.10 9.16
N VAL A 34 -8.04 6.90 8.75
CA VAL A 34 -6.62 6.52 8.70
C VAL A 34 -5.86 7.32 9.76
N PRO A 35 -5.65 6.78 10.97
CA PRO A 35 -4.79 7.44 11.95
C PRO A 35 -3.32 7.41 11.48
N PRO A 36 -2.46 8.29 12.04
CA PRO A 36 -1.04 8.26 11.73
C PRO A 36 -0.42 6.90 12.07
N ILE A 37 0.24 6.30 11.08
CA ILE A 37 0.96 5.04 11.22
C ILE A 37 2.44 5.39 11.33
N VAL A 38 3.03 5.12 12.49
CA VAL A 38 4.42 5.49 12.78
C VAL A 38 5.23 4.22 13.03
N LEU A 39 6.41 4.14 12.43
CA LEU A 39 7.41 3.14 12.72
C LEU A 39 8.54 3.78 13.53
N GLN A 40 8.74 3.29 14.76
CA GLN A 40 9.83 3.73 15.61
C GLN A 40 11.12 2.95 15.31
N LYS A 41 12.26 3.63 15.43
CA LYS A 41 13.59 3.06 15.19
C LYS A 41 13.87 1.80 15.99
N GLU A 42 13.46 1.78 17.27
CA GLU A 42 13.66 0.61 18.13
C GLU A 42 12.81 -0.59 17.67
N THR A 43 11.57 -0.36 17.24
CA THR A 43 10.75 -1.39 16.61
C THR A 43 11.37 -1.90 15.31
N TYR A 44 11.89 -0.98 14.48
CA TYR A 44 12.61 -1.33 13.26
C TYR A 44 13.79 -2.26 13.57
N LYS A 45 14.67 -1.90 14.51
CA LYS A 45 15.83 -2.72 14.90
C LYS A 45 15.42 -4.11 15.36
N ILE A 46 14.36 -4.21 16.17
CA ILE A 46 13.83 -5.49 16.65
C ILE A 46 13.34 -6.35 15.47
N LEU A 47 12.60 -5.76 14.53
CA LEU A 47 12.02 -6.48 13.40
C LEU A 47 13.05 -6.87 12.34
N THR A 48 14.05 -6.04 12.07
CA THR A 48 15.09 -6.37 11.09
C THR A 48 16.12 -7.35 11.62
N GLY A 49 16.41 -7.28 12.93
CA GLY A 49 17.45 -8.07 13.57
C GLY A 49 18.82 -7.89 12.91
N GLU A 50 19.74 -8.81 13.20
CA GLU A 50 21.10 -8.81 12.61
C GLU A 50 21.12 -9.20 11.13
N ASN A 51 20.12 -9.96 10.68
CA ASN A 51 20.01 -10.43 9.29
C ASN A 51 19.42 -9.37 8.34
N GLU A 52 19.11 -8.18 8.87
CA GLU A 52 18.51 -7.08 8.13
C GLU A 52 17.27 -7.51 7.32
N ASN A 53 16.38 -8.25 7.98
CA ASN A 53 15.12 -8.69 7.40
C ASN A 53 14.30 -7.49 6.91
N ARG A 54 13.40 -7.74 5.94
CA ARG A 54 12.43 -6.72 5.52
C ARG A 54 11.30 -6.64 6.55
N ILE A 55 10.54 -5.55 6.49
CA ILE A 55 9.36 -5.37 7.33
C ILE A 55 8.13 -5.50 6.44
N ARG A 56 7.20 -6.39 6.82
CA ARG A 56 5.88 -6.44 6.22
C ARG A 56 4.88 -5.78 7.15
N VAL A 57 4.09 -4.86 6.62
CA VAL A 57 3.02 -4.18 7.35
C VAL A 57 1.67 -4.67 6.86
N TYR A 58 0.92 -5.33 7.73
CA TYR A 58 -0.46 -5.74 7.52
C TYR A 58 -1.43 -4.65 7.93
N LEU A 59 -2.48 -4.47 7.15
CA LEU A 59 -3.58 -3.58 7.49
C LEU A 59 -4.69 -4.34 8.24
N GLY A 60 -5.22 -3.70 9.28
CA GLY A 60 -6.28 -4.17 10.14
C GLY A 60 -7.32 -3.09 10.39
N LEU A 61 -8.44 -3.46 11.01
CA LEU A 61 -9.41 -2.51 11.54
C LEU A 61 -9.56 -2.71 13.04
N GLU A 62 -9.67 -1.61 13.76
CA GLU A 62 -10.06 -1.64 15.17
C GLU A 62 -11.48 -2.24 15.31
N PRO A 63 -11.77 -2.86 16.47
CA PRO A 63 -13.11 -3.36 16.75
C PRO A 63 -14.12 -2.21 16.92
N GLU A 64 -13.70 -1.09 17.53
CA GLU A 64 -14.53 0.11 17.65
C GLU A 64 -14.50 0.94 16.37
N LYS A 65 -15.65 1.54 16.05
CA LYS A 65 -15.78 2.58 15.03
C LYS A 65 -15.68 3.96 15.69
N GLU A 66 -15.23 4.94 14.92
CA GLU A 66 -15.32 6.34 15.30
C GLU A 66 -16.43 7.01 14.48
N GLY A 67 -17.55 7.28 15.15
CA GLY A 67 -18.79 7.68 14.47
C GLY A 67 -19.27 6.60 13.50
N SER A 68 -19.41 6.94 12.21
CA SER A 68 -19.78 6.01 11.15
C SER A 68 -18.59 5.33 10.45
N LYS A 69 -17.36 5.72 10.79
CA LYS A 69 -16.15 5.28 10.09
C LYS A 69 -15.46 4.12 10.80
N PHE A 70 -14.93 3.18 10.02
CA PHE A 70 -14.02 2.15 10.51
C PHE A 70 -12.64 2.77 10.75
N VAL A 71 -11.97 2.41 11.83
CA VAL A 71 -10.64 2.92 12.17
C VAL A 71 -9.57 1.94 11.68
N LEU A 72 -8.70 2.39 10.79
CA LEU A 72 -7.57 1.60 10.28
C LEU A 72 -6.51 1.45 11.37
N CYS A 73 -5.95 0.25 11.47
CA CYS A 73 -4.73 0.01 12.23
C CYS A 73 -3.73 -0.80 11.41
N ALA A 74 -2.47 -0.80 11.82
CA ALA A 74 -1.40 -1.47 11.09
C ALA A 74 -0.53 -2.31 12.02
N TYR A 75 -0.08 -3.46 11.52
CA TYR A 75 0.77 -4.40 12.25
C TYR A 75 2.02 -4.73 11.46
N ALA A 76 3.19 -4.49 12.04
CA ALA A 76 4.48 -4.79 11.44
C ALA A 76 5.03 -6.12 11.94
N VAL A 77 5.56 -6.91 11.00
CA VAL A 77 6.27 -8.17 11.25
C VAL A 77 7.56 -8.23 10.44
N SER A 78 8.48 -9.08 10.88
CA SER A 78 9.71 -9.36 10.17
C SER A 78 9.44 -10.32 9.00
N ALA A 79 10.05 -10.06 7.84
CA ALA A 79 9.92 -10.86 6.64
C ALA A 79 11.31 -11.18 6.05
N PHE A 80 11.60 -12.45 5.84
CA PHE A 80 12.89 -12.95 5.35
C PHE A 80 12.74 -13.60 3.98
N LEU A 81 13.82 -13.56 3.19
CA LEU A 81 13.88 -14.20 1.89
C LEU A 81 14.01 -15.72 2.06
N MET A 82 13.12 -16.49 1.44
CA MET A 82 13.21 -17.95 1.42
C MET A 82 13.93 -18.45 0.17
N GLY A 83 15.12 -19.04 0.35
CA GLY A 83 15.88 -19.66 -0.72
C GLY A 83 16.47 -18.65 -1.71
N SER A 84 16.65 -19.06 -2.96
CA SER A 84 17.21 -18.23 -4.05
C SER A 84 16.15 -17.49 -4.89
N GLY A 85 14.86 -17.57 -4.51
CA GLY A 85 13.76 -16.89 -5.21
C GLY A 85 13.34 -15.58 -4.53
N GLU A 86 12.41 -14.83 -5.15
CA GLU A 86 11.86 -13.55 -4.64
C GLU A 86 10.68 -13.72 -3.66
N VAL A 87 10.63 -14.83 -2.91
CA VAL A 87 9.53 -15.09 -1.99
C VAL A 87 9.94 -14.74 -0.56
N PHE A 88 9.24 -13.78 0.03
CA PHE A 88 9.42 -13.40 1.44
C PHE A 88 8.42 -14.12 2.33
N ARG A 89 8.92 -14.79 3.38
CA ARG A 89 8.11 -15.40 4.43
C ARG A 89 8.18 -14.58 5.69
N ASP A 90 7.08 -14.52 6.42
CA ASP A 90 6.99 -13.75 7.64
C ASP A 90 7.38 -14.60 8.86
N TYR A 91 8.01 -13.95 9.83
CA TYR A 91 8.09 -14.46 11.18
C TYR A 91 6.78 -14.22 11.90
N GLU A 92 6.34 -15.21 12.67
CA GLU A 92 5.11 -15.10 13.48
C GLU A 92 5.31 -14.19 14.69
N ASN A 93 6.55 -14.00 15.14
CA ASN A 93 6.93 -13.12 16.24
C ASN A 93 8.31 -12.49 15.97
N PRO A 94 8.57 -11.26 16.46
CA PRO A 94 7.62 -10.40 17.15
C PRO A 94 6.67 -9.65 16.21
N VAL A 95 5.50 -9.26 16.71
CA VAL A 95 4.49 -8.46 15.99
C VAL A 95 4.26 -7.15 16.73
N PHE A 96 4.29 -6.03 16.01
CA PHE A 96 4.06 -4.71 16.59
C PHE A 96 2.88 -4.00 15.95
N LYS A 97 1.99 -3.44 16.77
CA LYS A 97 0.99 -2.47 16.31
C LYS A 97 1.68 -1.13 16.09
N LEU A 98 1.56 -0.60 14.88
CA LEU A 98 2.15 0.68 14.48
C LEU A 98 1.19 1.83 14.77
N GLN A 99 1.64 2.76 15.58
CA GLN A 99 0.92 3.97 16.01
C GLN A 99 1.95 4.93 16.60
N LYS A 100 1.53 6.04 17.22
CA LYS A 100 2.47 7.00 17.83
C LYS A 100 3.51 6.34 18.77
N GLU A 101 3.07 5.36 19.56
CA GLU A 101 3.94 4.51 20.37
C GLU A 101 3.72 3.05 20.00
N ASN A 102 4.75 2.40 19.45
CA ASN A 102 4.60 1.04 18.93
C ASN A 102 4.40 0.04 20.07
N GLN A 103 3.32 -0.74 19.98
CA GLN A 103 2.97 -1.73 20.99
C GLN A 103 3.33 -3.12 20.52
N ASN A 104 4.11 -3.85 21.33
CA ASN A 104 4.37 -5.26 21.10
C ASN A 104 3.07 -6.06 21.33
N LYS A 105 2.58 -6.73 20.28
CA LYS A 105 1.36 -7.56 20.28
C LYS A 105 1.65 -9.04 20.03
N SER A 106 2.91 -9.46 20.21
CA SER A 106 3.36 -10.85 20.01
C SER A 106 2.60 -11.87 20.85
N VAL A 107 2.08 -11.45 22.03
CA VAL A 107 1.27 -12.31 22.92
C VAL A 107 -0.24 -12.23 22.65
N GLU A 108 -0.68 -11.25 21.86
CA GLU A 108 -2.09 -10.99 21.52
C GLU A 108 -2.41 -11.39 20.06
N THR A 109 -1.74 -12.43 19.56
CA THR A 109 -1.80 -12.84 18.14
C THR A 109 -3.22 -13.03 17.63
N LYS A 110 -4.13 -13.55 18.46
CA LYS A 110 -5.54 -13.73 18.10
C LYS A 110 -6.22 -12.39 17.77
N THR A 111 -6.04 -11.39 18.61
CA THR A 111 -6.59 -10.03 18.41
C THR A 111 -6.04 -9.42 17.13
N VAL A 112 -4.72 -9.56 16.89
CA VAL A 112 -4.08 -9.08 15.67
C VAL A 112 -4.70 -9.73 14.43
N ILE A 113 -4.83 -11.07 14.43
CA ILE A 113 -5.42 -11.83 13.32
C ILE A 113 -6.87 -11.42 13.09
N ASP A 114 -7.66 -11.24 14.16
CA ASP A 114 -9.07 -10.87 14.06
C ASP A 114 -9.24 -9.46 13.48
N ASN A 115 -8.37 -8.51 13.85
CA ASN A 115 -8.36 -7.15 13.27
C ASN A 115 -7.95 -7.16 11.79
N ILE A 116 -6.95 -7.96 11.42
CA ILE A 116 -6.55 -8.15 10.01
C ILE A 116 -7.71 -8.78 9.21
N LYS A 117 -8.37 -9.80 9.76
CA LYS A 117 -9.55 -10.42 9.12
C LYS A 117 -10.70 -9.42 8.97
N ARG A 118 -10.94 -8.57 9.97
CA ARG A 118 -11.95 -7.52 9.91
C ARG A 118 -11.67 -6.56 8.76
N TYR A 119 -10.43 -6.14 8.58
CA TYR A 119 -10.03 -5.35 7.42
C TYR A 119 -10.25 -6.08 6.09
N GLN A 120 -9.96 -7.39 6.03
CA GLN A 120 -10.23 -8.18 4.83
C GLN A 120 -11.73 -8.25 4.49
N LYS A 121 -12.59 -8.35 5.51
CA LYS A 121 -14.06 -8.32 5.36
C LYS A 121 -14.57 -6.95 4.91
N TRP A 122 -14.04 -5.87 5.51
CA TRP A 122 -14.33 -4.52 5.04
C TRP A 122 -13.92 -4.31 3.59
N ARG A 123 -12.76 -4.86 3.21
CA ARG A 123 -12.24 -4.81 1.85
C ARG A 123 -13.07 -5.65 0.87
N SER A 124 -13.66 -6.76 1.28
CA SER A 124 -14.59 -7.53 0.44
C SER A 124 -15.99 -6.90 0.37
N GLY A 125 -16.29 -5.95 1.26
CA GLY A 125 -17.58 -5.28 1.37
C GLY A 125 -18.59 -5.98 2.28
N GLU A 126 -18.18 -7.06 2.97
CA GLU A 126 -19.04 -7.84 3.88
C GLU A 126 -19.46 -7.06 5.14
N LEU A 127 -18.70 -6.03 5.54
CA LEU A 127 -19.02 -5.26 6.76
C LEU A 127 -20.02 -4.12 6.54
N ASP A 128 -20.35 -3.81 5.29
CA ASP A 128 -21.22 -2.71 4.88
C ASP A 128 -21.73 -2.91 3.46
N GLU A 129 -22.35 -4.07 3.22
CA GLU A 129 -22.85 -4.53 1.92
C GLU A 129 -23.84 -3.55 1.26
N GLN A 130 -24.47 -2.67 2.04
CA GLN A 130 -25.39 -1.64 1.56
C GLN A 130 -24.69 -0.53 0.75
N ASN A 131 -23.37 -0.39 0.89
CA ASN A 131 -22.61 0.58 0.11
C ASN A 131 -22.23 -0.03 -1.25
N GLU A 132 -22.80 0.52 -2.33
CA GLU A 132 -22.60 0.05 -3.71
C GLU A 132 -21.13 -0.03 -4.14
N TRP A 133 -20.28 0.77 -3.50
CA TRP A 133 -18.86 0.82 -3.78
C TRP A 133 -18.00 -0.12 -2.92
N ALA A 134 -18.57 -0.72 -1.88
CA ALA A 134 -17.84 -1.59 -0.96
C ALA A 134 -17.18 -2.78 -1.66
N ARG A 135 -17.85 -3.34 -2.68
CA ARG A 135 -17.36 -4.45 -3.51
C ARG A 135 -16.08 -4.15 -4.30
N PHE A 136 -15.77 -2.88 -4.55
CA PHE A 136 -14.59 -2.48 -5.33
C PHE A 136 -13.34 -2.29 -4.49
N ARG A 137 -13.48 -2.16 -3.17
CA ARG A 137 -12.34 -1.93 -2.25
C ARG A 137 -11.24 -2.97 -2.37
N LYS A 138 -11.58 -4.22 -2.70
CA LYS A 138 -10.60 -5.29 -2.91
C LYS A 138 -9.61 -5.09 -4.05
N PHE A 139 -9.93 -4.21 -5.00
CA PHE A 139 -9.07 -3.87 -6.15
C PHE A 139 -8.32 -2.55 -5.96
N ILE A 140 -8.57 -1.90 -4.81
CA ILE A 140 -8.16 -0.54 -4.50
C ILE A 140 -7.20 -0.58 -3.31
N TYR A 141 -7.54 -1.36 -2.29
CA TYR A 141 -6.76 -1.45 -1.06
C TYR A 141 -5.97 -2.75 -1.00
N PRO A 142 -4.64 -2.71 -0.78
CA PRO A 142 -3.87 -3.93 -0.61
C PRO A 142 -4.12 -4.58 0.76
N LYS A 143 -3.69 -5.85 0.88
CA LYS A 143 -3.71 -6.62 2.13
C LYS A 143 -2.59 -6.20 3.09
N ALA A 144 -1.43 -5.88 2.54
CA ALA A 144 -0.20 -5.59 3.26
C ALA A 144 0.81 -4.90 2.32
N TYR A 145 1.84 -4.30 2.90
CA TYR A 145 2.98 -3.70 2.21
C TYR A 145 4.28 -4.36 2.67
N LEU A 146 5.17 -4.67 1.74
CA LEU A 146 6.53 -5.11 2.06
C LEU A 146 7.47 -3.92 1.86
N LEU A 147 8.03 -3.41 2.96
CA LEU A 147 8.91 -2.25 2.93
C LEU A 147 10.31 -2.64 2.46
N SER A 148 10.93 -1.78 1.66
CA SER A 148 12.31 -1.95 1.23
C SER A 148 13.25 -1.81 2.43
N LYS A 149 14.28 -2.65 2.47
CA LYS A 149 15.35 -2.53 3.47
C LYS A 149 16.11 -1.20 3.31
N TYR A 150 16.29 -0.74 2.08
CA TYR A 150 17.13 0.43 1.78
C TYR A 150 16.53 1.72 2.32
N GLU A 151 15.22 1.93 2.14
CA GLU A 151 14.50 3.13 2.59
C GLU A 151 14.57 3.28 4.11
N LEU A 152 14.27 2.19 4.84
CA LEU A 152 14.27 2.21 6.31
C LEU A 152 15.70 2.33 6.88
N HIS A 153 16.68 1.67 6.27
CA HIS A 153 18.08 1.82 6.66
C HIS A 153 18.57 3.25 6.44
N GLU A 154 18.21 3.89 5.32
CA GLU A 154 18.53 5.28 5.06
C GLU A 154 17.92 6.21 6.12
N ILE A 155 16.65 6.02 6.49
CA ILE A 155 15.98 6.86 7.51
C ILE A 155 16.58 6.65 8.91
N PHE A 156 16.70 5.40 9.36
CA PHE A 156 17.04 5.11 10.74
C PHE A 156 18.54 5.02 11.01
N THR A 157 19.33 4.57 10.04
CA THR A 157 20.78 4.41 10.19
C THR A 157 21.54 5.61 9.65
N MET A 158 21.27 6.03 8.41
CA MET A 158 22.04 7.10 7.76
C MET A 158 21.62 8.50 8.23
N GLN A 159 20.32 8.76 8.30
CA GLN A 159 19.78 10.05 8.77
C GLN A 159 19.58 10.11 10.29
N ASN A 160 19.77 8.98 10.98
CA ASN A 160 19.62 8.84 12.42
C ASN A 160 18.30 9.41 12.96
N LYS A 161 17.20 9.21 12.22
CA LYS A 161 15.85 9.56 12.70
C LYS A 161 15.37 8.54 13.72
N GLU A 162 14.49 8.97 14.61
CA GLU A 162 13.92 8.10 15.66
C GLU A 162 12.55 7.53 15.28
N GLU A 163 11.86 8.17 14.34
CA GLU A 163 10.55 7.75 13.85
C GLU A 163 10.40 8.03 12.36
N ALA A 164 9.57 7.22 11.70
CA ALA A 164 9.15 7.38 10.32
C ALA A 164 7.64 7.25 10.25
N GLN A 165 6.96 8.26 9.72
CA GLN A 165 5.53 8.16 9.41
C GLN A 165 5.36 7.45 8.06
N ILE A 166 4.43 6.50 8.02
CA ILE A 166 4.10 5.73 6.83
C ILE A 166 2.71 6.16 6.38
N SER A 167 2.63 6.68 5.16
CA SER A 167 1.37 6.94 4.47
C SER A 167 1.16 5.88 3.41
N PHE A 168 0.09 5.11 3.54
CA PHE A 168 -0.23 4.05 2.59
C PHE A 168 -1.10 4.60 1.45
N GLY A 169 -0.54 4.64 0.25
CA GLY A 169 -1.28 4.98 -0.95
C GLY A 169 -2.24 3.88 -1.39
N ILE A 170 -3.25 4.24 -2.17
CA ILE A 170 -4.22 3.30 -2.71
C ILE A 170 -3.67 2.71 -4.02
N SER A 171 -3.74 1.39 -4.18
CA SER A 171 -3.28 0.70 -5.39
C SER A 171 -4.47 0.43 -6.30
N LYS A 172 -4.58 1.14 -7.43
CA LYS A 172 -5.56 0.81 -8.47
C LYS A 172 -4.94 -0.26 -9.37
N THR A 173 -5.50 -1.47 -9.35
CA THR A 173 -4.88 -2.64 -9.99
C THR A 173 -5.40 -2.95 -11.39
N MET A 174 -5.94 -1.98 -12.14
CA MET A 174 -6.49 -2.23 -13.48
C MET A 174 -5.94 -1.21 -14.47
N ASN A 175 -5.26 -1.69 -15.51
CA ASN A 175 -4.63 -0.83 -16.52
C ASN A 175 -5.54 -0.69 -17.76
N ALA A 176 -6.08 -1.80 -18.29
CA ALA A 176 -7.06 -1.77 -19.37
C ALA A 176 -7.94 -3.03 -19.36
N MET A 177 -9.14 -2.90 -19.91
CA MET A 177 -10.00 -4.04 -20.21
C MET A 177 -9.98 -4.30 -21.72
N VAL A 178 -9.36 -5.40 -22.12
CA VAL A 178 -9.34 -5.86 -23.51
C VAL A 178 -10.30 -7.03 -23.66
N TYR A 179 -11.29 -6.87 -24.54
CA TYR A 179 -12.30 -7.87 -24.82
C TYR A 179 -12.04 -8.52 -26.18
N PRO A 180 -12.30 -9.82 -26.36
CA PRO A 180 -12.10 -10.53 -27.63
C PRO A 180 -13.19 -10.22 -28.67
N THR A 181 -14.37 -9.76 -28.23
CA THR A 181 -15.50 -9.40 -29.11
C THR A 181 -15.82 -7.92 -28.98
N VAL A 182 -16.18 -7.26 -30.08
CA VAL A 182 -16.65 -5.86 -30.10
C VAL A 182 -18.17 -5.88 -30.01
N GLU A 183 -18.72 -5.10 -29.08
CA GLU A 183 -20.16 -4.98 -28.82
C GLU A 183 -20.45 -3.51 -28.50
N GLU A 184 -21.56 -2.98 -29.03
CA GLU A 184 -21.96 -1.56 -28.84
C GLU A 184 -22.46 -1.30 -27.42
N GLU A 185 -23.19 -2.25 -26.83
CA GLU A 185 -23.64 -2.21 -25.43
C GLU A 185 -23.29 -3.52 -24.73
N ARG A 186 -22.57 -3.43 -23.62
CA ARG A 186 -22.19 -4.58 -22.79
C ARG A 186 -22.95 -4.56 -21.47
N ALA A 187 -23.55 -5.69 -21.11
CA ALA A 187 -24.20 -5.82 -19.82
C ALA A 187 -23.17 -6.15 -18.73
N ALA A 188 -23.31 -5.58 -17.53
CA ALA A 188 -22.36 -5.80 -16.43
C ALA A 188 -22.28 -7.26 -15.93
N ASN A 189 -23.28 -8.08 -16.26
CA ASN A 189 -23.35 -9.51 -15.90
C ASN A 189 -22.89 -10.44 -17.04
N GLN A 190 -22.44 -9.90 -18.16
CA GLN A 190 -22.05 -10.68 -19.33
C GLN A 190 -20.71 -11.39 -19.06
N GLN A 191 -20.74 -12.73 -19.04
CA GLN A 191 -19.55 -13.56 -18.79
C GLN A 191 -18.68 -13.66 -20.05
N THR A 192 -18.00 -12.57 -20.38
CA THR A 192 -17.01 -12.53 -21.46
C THR A 192 -15.60 -12.60 -20.87
N MET A 193 -14.67 -13.29 -21.53
CA MET A 193 -13.26 -13.28 -21.14
C MET A 193 -12.70 -11.85 -21.30
N VAL A 194 -12.07 -11.32 -20.25
CA VAL A 194 -11.47 -9.98 -20.23
C VAL A 194 -10.00 -10.12 -19.89
N PHE A 195 -9.14 -9.43 -20.63
CA PHE A 195 -7.69 -9.44 -20.45
C PHE A 195 -7.19 -8.07 -19.99
N ASP A 196 -6.19 -8.06 -19.11
CA ASP A 196 -5.46 -6.86 -18.69
C ASP A 196 -3.95 -7.12 -18.82
N PHE A 197 -3.43 -7.00 -20.05
CA PHE A 197 -2.00 -7.10 -20.36
C PHE A 197 -1.37 -5.73 -20.59
N SER A 198 -2.12 -4.66 -20.35
CA SER A 198 -1.62 -3.31 -20.56
C SER A 198 -0.79 -2.85 -19.36
N ALA A 199 0.14 -1.95 -19.60
CA ALA A 199 0.95 -1.37 -18.57
C ALA A 199 1.07 0.15 -18.82
N PRO A 200 1.09 0.97 -17.75
CA PRO A 200 1.07 2.42 -17.90
C PRO A 200 2.34 2.93 -18.58
N CYS A 201 2.14 3.89 -19.47
CA CYS A 201 3.16 4.61 -20.21
C CYS A 201 2.99 6.10 -19.85
N PRO A 202 4.00 6.77 -19.27
CA PRO A 202 5.31 6.28 -18.79
C PRO A 202 5.21 5.38 -17.52
N PRO A 203 6.23 4.56 -17.18
CA PRO A 203 7.63 4.56 -17.65
C PRO A 203 8.00 3.52 -18.72
N ILE A 204 7.02 2.76 -19.24
CA ILE A 204 7.31 1.57 -20.08
C ILE A 204 7.52 1.94 -21.56
N CYS A 205 7.10 3.13 -21.96
CA CYS A 205 7.28 3.65 -23.31
C CYS A 205 8.46 4.62 -23.40
N ASP A 206 9.08 4.65 -24.57
CA ASP A 206 10.18 5.55 -24.91
C ASP A 206 9.73 7.01 -24.84
N GLU A 207 10.30 7.81 -23.94
CA GLU A 207 10.02 9.25 -23.80
C GLU A 207 10.57 10.10 -24.97
N SER A 208 11.43 9.51 -25.81
CA SER A 208 11.96 10.17 -27.02
C SER A 208 11.05 10.02 -28.23
N SER A 209 9.98 9.23 -28.13
CA SER A 209 8.95 9.18 -29.17
C SER A 209 8.22 10.51 -29.28
N ILE A 210 7.99 10.96 -30.52
CA ILE A 210 7.21 12.17 -30.81
C ILE A 210 5.78 12.11 -30.28
N TYR A 211 5.30 10.92 -29.90
CA TYR A 211 3.96 10.69 -29.35
C TYR A 211 3.91 10.61 -27.82
N SER A 212 5.07 10.58 -27.14
CA SER A 212 5.20 10.47 -25.68
C SER A 212 5.94 11.66 -25.06
N SER A 213 6.62 12.48 -25.87
CA SER A 213 7.34 13.65 -25.38
C SER A 213 6.38 14.76 -24.95
N GLU A 214 6.35 15.12 -23.66
CA GLU A 214 5.65 16.32 -23.14
C GLU A 214 6.30 17.65 -23.59
N LYS A 215 7.24 17.61 -24.54
CA LYS A 215 7.77 18.81 -25.15
C LYS A 215 6.72 19.33 -26.13
N ASN A 216 6.04 20.40 -25.72
CA ASN A 216 5.28 21.27 -26.61
C ASN A 216 6.05 21.44 -27.92
N VAL A 217 5.43 21.01 -29.01
CA VAL A 217 5.85 21.38 -30.35
C VAL A 217 5.50 22.86 -30.49
N SER A 218 6.39 23.71 -29.99
CA SER A 218 6.48 25.10 -30.39
C SER A 218 7.78 25.24 -31.16
N ASP A 219 7.68 24.97 -32.46
CA ASP A 219 8.32 25.70 -33.57
C ASP A 219 7.49 25.45 -34.84
#